data_AF-A0A7X8Y5E5-F1
#
_entry.id   AF-A0A7X8Y5E5-F1
#
_cell.length_a   1.000
_cell.length_b   1.000
_cell.length_c   1.000
_cell.angle_alpha   90.00
_cell.angle_beta   90.00
_cell.angle_gamma   90.00
#
_symmetry.space_group_name_H-M   'P 1'
#
loop_
_entity.id
_entity.type
_entity.pdbx_description
1 polymer ?
#
loop_
_entity_poly.entity_id
_entity_poly.type
_entity_poly.pdbx_seq_one_letter_code
_entity_poly.pdbx_strand_id
1 'polypeptide(L)' 'MTHRDLTIAEVLKDPLIRQIMKADRISIAGMANLLKDAAQKQQRTLASRLAPMANVSGRTFRQVDLRG' A
#
# COMPACT_ATOMS: atom_id res chain seq x y z
N MET A 1 8.87 -20.88 -0.09
CA MET A 1 8.04 -20.45 1.05
C MET A 1 6.94 -19.57 0.50
N THR A 2 5.68 -19.95 0.63
CA THR A 2 4.56 -19.08 0.24
C THR A 2 4.38 -18.03 1.33
N HIS A 3 4.69 -16.76 1.03
CA HIS A 3 4.40 -15.66 1.92
C HIS A 3 2.87 -15.54 2.02
N ARG A 4 2.30 -16.00 3.14
CA ARG A 4 0.91 -15.69 3.48
C ARG A 4 0.88 -14.29 4.06
N ASP A 5 0.13 -13.40 3.42
CA ASP A 5 -0.17 -12.10 4.00
C ASP A 5 -1.02 -12.30 5.25
N LEU A 6 -0.60 -11.66 6.35
CA LEU A 6 -1.33 -11.68 7.61
C LEU A 6 -2.34 -10.55 7.64
N THR A 7 -3.53 -10.83 8.17
CA THR A 7 -4.49 -9.78 8.49
C THR A 7 -4.02 -8.96 9.69
N ILE A 8 -4.46 -7.70 9.78
CA ILE A 8 -4.16 -6.84 10.94
C ILE A 8 -4.55 -7.53 12.27
N ALA A 9 -5.65 -8.28 12.29
CA ALA A 9 -6.09 -9.00 13.49
C ALA A 9 -5.13 -10.12 13.90
N GLU A 10 -4.51 -10.82 12.95
CA GLU A 10 -3.51 -11.85 13.22
C GLU A 10 -2.20 -11.23 13.71
N VAL A 11 -1.76 -10.14 13.07
CA VAL A 11 -0.59 -9.36 13.49
C VAL A 11 -0.74 -8.87 14.94
N LEU A 12 -1.92 -8.38 15.34
CA LEU A 12 -2.17 -7.93 16.72
C LEU A 12 -2.28 -9.07 17.75
N LYS A 13 -2.36 -10.32 17.30
CA LYS A 13 -2.33 -11.49 18.18
C LYS A 13 -0.92 -12.06 18.33
N ASP A 14 0.04 -11.61 17.53
CA ASP A 14 1.42 -12.08 17.60
C ASP A 14 2.09 -11.66 18.93
N PRO A 15 2.74 -12.59 19.65
CA PRO A 15 3.33 -12.32 20.95
C PRO A 15 4.53 -11.37 20.90
N LEU A 16 5.34 -11.43 19.84
CA LEU A 16 6.47 -10.53 19.66
C LEU A 16 5.99 -9.11 19.35
N ILE A 17 4.96 -8.97 18.52
CA ILE A 17 4.34 -7.68 18.23
C ILE A 17 3.74 -7.08 19.49
N ARG A 18 3.08 -7.88 20.34
CA ARG A 18 2.60 -7.42 21.65
C ARG A 18 3.72 -7.00 22.59
N GLN A 19 4.87 -7.65 22.53
CA GLN A 19 6.03 -7.29 23.33
C GLN A 19 6.59 -5.92 22.90
N ILE A 20 6.70 -5.67 21.60
CA ILE A 20 7.12 -4.38 21.05
C ILE A 20 6.11 -3.28 21.43
N MET A 21 4.81 -3.53 21.23
CA MET A 21 3.76 -2.58 21.63
C MET A 21 3.84 -2.23 23.11
N LYS A 22 4.11 -3.20 23.98
CA LYS A 22 4.28 -2.97 25.42
C LYS A 22 5.52 -2.14 25.72
N ALA A 23 6.64 -2.41 25.04
CA ALA A 23 7.86 -1.62 25.16
C ALA A 23 7.63 -0.15 24.78
N ASP A 24 6.86 0.07 23.70
CA ASP A 24 6.59 1.40 23.15
C ASP A 24 5.35 2.08 23.77
N ARG A 25 4.69 1.44 24.75
CA ARG A 25 3.45 1.90 25.40
C ARG A 25 2.31 2.19 24.40
N ILE A 26 2.22 1.40 23.33
CA ILE A 26 1.20 1.52 22.30
C ILE A 26 0.02 0.61 22.64
N SER A 27 -1.20 1.15 22.58
CA SER A 27 -2.42 0.38 22.75
C SER A 27 -2.74 -0.47 21.52
N ILE A 28 -3.53 -1.54 21.68
CA ILE A 28 -3.99 -2.37 20.54
C ILE A 28 -4.73 -1.52 19.50
N ALA A 29 -5.57 -0.59 19.94
CA ALA A 29 -6.28 0.32 19.05
C ALA A 29 -5.31 1.26 18.30
N GLY A 30 -4.28 1.77 18.98
CA GLY A 30 -3.24 2.60 18.37
C GLY A 30 -2.49 1.85 17.27
N MET A 31 -2.03 0.63 17.57
CA MET A 31 -1.33 -0.20 16.59
C MET A 31 -2.25 -0.58 15.41
N ALA A 32 -3.53 -0.89 15.67
CA ALA A 32 -4.50 -1.16 14.62
C ALA A 32 -4.67 0.02 13.65
N ASN A 33 -4.71 1.24 14.17
CA ASN A 33 -4.81 2.45 13.33
C ASN A 33 -3.55 2.66 12.48
N LEU A 34 -2.35 2.49 13.07
CA LEU A 34 -1.09 2.59 12.33
C LEU A 34 -1.03 1.59 11.16
N LEU A 35 -1.42 0.34 11.40
CA LEU A 35 -1.44 -0.69 10.37
C LEU A 35 -2.49 -0.42 9.29
N LYS A 36 -3.67 0.11 9.65
CA LYS A 36 -4.69 0.52 8.68
C LYS A 36 -4.18 1.66 7.80
N ASP A 37 -3.57 2.69 8.39
CA ASP A 37 -3.03 3.83 7.66
C ASP A 37 -1.91 3.40 6.72
N ALA A 38 -1.01 2.51 7.18
CA ALA A 38 0.03 1.93 6.35
C ALA A 38 -0.54 1.15 5.17
N ALA A 39 -1.56 0.31 5.39
CA ALA A 39 -2.21 -0.45 4.33
C ALA A 39 -2.88 0.47 3.29
N GLN A 40 -3.56 1.53 3.73
CA GLN A 40 -4.15 2.52 2.81
C GLN A 40 -3.09 3.26 1.99
N LYS A 41 -1.99 3.66 2.62
CA LYS A 41 -0.85 4.30 1.91
C LYS A 41 -0.21 3.35 0.90
N GLN A 42 -0.09 2.08 1.25
CA GLN A 42 0.42 1.06 0.33
C GLN A 42 -0.50 0.89 -0.88
N GLN A 43 -1.82 0.80 -0.68
CA GLN A 43 -2.80 0.70 -1.77
C GLN A 43 -2.72 1.92 -2.71
N ARG A 44 -2.64 3.13 -2.16
CA ARG A 44 -2.47 4.37 -2.95
C ARG A 44 -1.17 4.36 -3.75
N THR A 45 -0.08 3.91 -3.15
CA THR A 45 1.23 3.82 -3.81
C THR A 45 1.17 2.82 -4.96
N LEU A 46 0.57 1.64 -4.76
CA LEU A 46 0.39 0.64 -5.80
C LEU A 46 -0.48 1.18 -6.95
N ALA A 47 -1.60 1.83 -6.64
CA ALA A 47 -2.44 2.48 -7.65
C ALA A 47 -1.67 3.55 -8.45
N SER A 48 -0.85 4.37 -7.78
CA SER A 48 -0.02 5.39 -8.43
C SER A 48 1.09 4.81 -9.31
N ARG A 49 1.57 3.59 -9.01
CA ARG A 49 2.56 2.86 -9.83
C ARG A 49 1.93 2.19 -11.05
N LEU A 50 0.64 1.86 -10.98
CA LEU A 50 -0.12 1.27 -12.09
C LEU A 50 -0.67 2.33 -13.05
N ALA A 51 -0.96 3.55 -12.56
CA ALA A 51 -1.45 4.68 -13.36
C ALA A 51 -0.53 5.18 -14.50
N PRO A 52 0.82 5.15 -14.46
CA PRO A 52 1.67 5.71 -15.51
C PRO A 52 1.58 4.90 -16.81
N MET A 53 1.24 3.61 -16.74
CA MET A 53 1.16 2.73 -17.91
C MET A 53 -0.14 2.93 -18.73
N ALA A 54 -1.21 3.47 -18.11
CA ALA A 54 -2.45 3.76 -18.83
C ALA A 54 -2.38 5.02 -19.70
N ASN A 55 -1.45 5.94 -19.41
CA ASN A 55 -1.34 7.24 -20.11
C ASN A 55 -0.33 7.24 -21.28
N VAL A 56 0.42 6.14 -21.48
CA VAL A 56 1.36 6.01 -22.62
C VAL A 56 0.62 5.62 -23.90
N SER A 57 -0.45 4.83 -23.82
CA SER A 57 -1.24 4.42 -24.99
C SER A 57 -2.12 5.53 -25.60
N GLY A 58 -2.28 6.67 -24.92
CA GLY A 58 -3.06 7.81 -25.44
C GLY A 58 -2.24 8.84 -26.23
N ARG A 59 -0.89 8.73 -26.25
CA ARG A 59 -0.01 9.78 -26.80
C ARG A 59 0.52 9.50 -28.22
N THR A 60 0.30 8.32 -28.77
CA THR A 60 0.87 7.94 -30.08
C THR A 60 0.02 8.30 -31.31
N PHE A 61 -1.17 8.88 -31.15
CA PHE A 61 -2.09 9.13 -32.29
C PHE A 61 -2.32 10.60 -32.66
N ARG A 62 -1.50 11.56 -32.21
CA ARG A 62 -1.73 12.99 -32.51
C ARG A 62 -0.55 13.74 -33.14
N GLN A 63 0.33 13.03 -33.85
CA GLN A 63 1.39 13.68 -34.63
C GLN A 63 1.46 13.12 -36.05
N VAL A 64 0.32 13.15 -36.74
CA VAL A 64 0.29 13.15 -38.21
C VAL A 64 -0.85 14.07 -38.60
N ASP A 65 -0.59 15.37 -38.71
CA ASP A 65 -1.41 16.23 -39.54
C ASP A 65 -0.56 17.30 -40.21
N LEU A 66 -0.94 17.58 -41.44
CA LEU A 66 -0.15 18.07 -42.55
C LEU A 66 0.21 19.55 -42.40
N ARG A 67 1.42 19.90 -42.85
CA ARG A 67 1.69 21.21 -43.46
C ARG A 67 2.43 20.99 -44.76
N GLY A 68 1.73 21.33 -45.85
CA GLY A 68 2.27 21.28 -47.22
C GLY A 68 3.12 22.48 -47.56
#